data_AF-A0A528I930-F1
#
_entry.id   AF-A0A528I930-F1
#
_cell.length_a   1.000
_cell.length_b   1.000
_cell.length_c   1.000
_cell.angle_alpha   90.00
_cell.angle_beta   90.00
_cell.angle_gamma   90.00
#
_symmetry.space_group_name_H-M   'P 1'
#
loop_
_entity.id
_entity.type
_entity.pdbx_description
1 polymer ?
#
loop_
_entity_poly.entity_id
_entity_poly.type
_entity_poly.pdbx_seq_one_letter_code
_entity_poly.pdbx_strand_id
1 'polypeptide(L)'
;MNGSLANAMRSDWFGPLLVTIIAVVIVGSFNPSFLSPLNIQVLLLAIAVNGLIAFSQMLIIAIGQMNLSVGAIGGLCAIVFAGMMDVWHVPAPLAALSALSIGVICGIIN
;
A
#
# COMPACT_ATOMS: atom_id res chain seq x y z
N MET A 1 -17.57 34.17 1.30
CA MET A 1 -17.33 32.90 0.58
C MET A 1 -16.66 31.91 1.53
N ASN A 2 -17.50 31.06 2.14
CA ASN A 2 -17.30 29.75 2.77
C ASN A 2 -15.95 29.44 3.44
N GLY A 3 -15.84 29.70 4.75
CA GLY A 3 -14.69 29.29 5.59
C GLY A 3 -14.38 27.78 5.55
N SER A 4 -15.33 26.93 5.17
CA SER A 4 -15.11 25.48 4.99
C SER A 4 -14.15 25.13 3.85
N LEU A 5 -14.19 25.87 2.72
CA LEU A 5 -13.29 25.62 1.58
C LEU A 5 -11.88 26.13 1.89
N ALA A 6 -11.79 27.30 2.54
CA ALA A 6 -10.52 27.85 2.99
C ALA A 6 -9.82 26.93 4.02
N ASN A 7 -10.60 26.26 4.88
CA ASN A 7 -10.08 25.28 5.83
C ASN A 7 -9.65 23.98 5.13
N ALA A 8 -10.40 23.50 4.14
CA ALA A 8 -10.01 22.32 3.36
C ALA A 8 -8.71 22.57 2.59
N MET A 9 -8.52 23.75 1.99
CA MET A 9 -7.30 24.10 1.26
C MET A 9 -6.05 24.20 2.15
N ARG A 10 -6.20 24.35 3.47
CA ARG A 10 -5.08 24.39 4.43
C ARG A 10 -4.70 23.01 4.97
N SER A 11 -5.44 21.96 4.62
CA SER A 11 -5.17 20.62 5.12
C SER A 11 -4.05 19.94 4.33
N ASP A 12 -3.18 19.20 5.04
CA ASP A 12 -1.99 18.58 4.43
C ASP A 12 -2.34 17.53 3.37
N TRP A 13 -3.54 16.94 3.43
CA TRP A 13 -4.03 15.95 2.45
C TRP A 13 -4.58 16.58 1.17
N PHE A 14 -4.90 17.87 1.18
CA PHE A 14 -5.53 18.54 0.03
C PHE A 14 -4.58 18.59 -1.19
N GLY A 15 -3.29 18.87 -0.95
CA GLY A 15 -2.28 18.90 -2.01
C GLY A 15 -2.15 17.57 -2.75
N PRO A 16 -1.87 16.46 -2.05
CA PRO A 16 -1.84 15.12 -2.65
C PRO A 16 -3.14 14.73 -3.35
N LEU A 17 -4.31 15.04 -2.77
CA LEU A 17 -5.59 14.76 -3.41
C LEU A 17 -5.73 15.52 -4.74
N LEU A 18 -5.42 16.82 -4.76
CA LEU A 18 -5.51 17.64 -5.95
C LEU A 18 -4.59 17.10 -7.06
N VAL A 19 -3.34 16.80 -6.73
CA VAL A 19 -2.36 16.20 -7.65
C VAL A 19 -2.87 14.87 -8.19
N THR A 20 -3.46 14.02 -7.33
CA THR A 20 -4.02 12.72 -7.73
C THR A 20 -5.16 12.90 -8.74
N ILE A 21 -6.10 13.81 -8.49
CA ILE A 21 -7.22 14.09 -9.40
C ILE A 21 -6.70 14.59 -10.75
N ILE A 22 -5.75 15.53 -10.73
CA ILE A 22 -5.16 16.07 -11.95
C ILE A 22 -4.45 14.96 -12.75
N ALA A 23 -3.67 14.11 -12.09
CA ALA A 23 -3.00 12.99 -12.72
C ALA A 23 -4.00 12.01 -13.36
N VAL A 24 -5.09 11.68 -12.67
CA VAL A 24 -6.15 10.81 -13.18
C VAL A 24 -6.79 11.39 -14.44
N VAL A 25 -7.09 12.69 -14.46
CA VAL A 25 -7.68 13.36 -15.63
C VAL A 25 -6.71 13.39 -16.81
N ILE A 26 -5.45 13.80 -16.57
CA ILE A 26 -4.44 13.90 -17.62
C ILE A 26 -4.15 12.51 -18.22
N VAL A 27 -3.84 11.51 -17.39
CA VAL A 27 -3.49 10.17 -17.86
C VAL A 27 -4.70 9.49 -18.51
N GLY A 28 -5.89 9.64 -17.93
CA GLY A 28 -7.13 9.13 -18.52
C GLY A 28 -7.45 9.75 -19.88
N SER A 29 -7.09 11.01 -20.11
CA SER A 29 -7.27 11.68 -21.40
C SER A 29 -6.31 11.17 -22.49
N PHE A 30 -5.08 10.79 -22.12
CA PHE A 30 -4.10 10.24 -23.05
C PHE A 30 -4.29 8.73 -23.30
N ASN A 31 -4.77 7.98 -22.30
CA ASN A 31 -4.96 6.55 -22.41
C ASN A 31 -6.29 6.11 -21.78
N PRO A 32 -7.33 5.83 -22.60
CA PRO A 32 -8.63 5.37 -22.10
C PRO A 32 -8.56 4.07 -21.29
N SER A 33 -7.55 3.21 -21.56
CA SER A 33 -7.36 1.96 -20.82
C SER A 33 -6.95 2.18 -19.37
N PHE A 34 -6.46 3.38 -19.02
CA PHE A 34 -6.11 3.74 -17.65
C PHE A 34 -7.31 3.66 -16.69
N LEU A 35 -8.50 4.05 -17.15
CA LEU A 35 -9.74 3.97 -16.37
C LEU A 35 -10.52 2.68 -16.61
N SER A 36 -9.89 1.66 -17.21
CA SER A 36 -10.51 0.34 -17.35
C SER A 36 -10.72 -0.32 -15.98
N PRO A 37 -11.76 -1.15 -15.80
CA PRO A 37 -12.02 -1.83 -14.52
C PRO A 37 -10.83 -2.67 -14.03
N LEU A 38 -10.11 -3.31 -14.96
CA LEU A 38 -8.92 -4.11 -14.64
C LEU A 38 -7.79 -3.22 -14.09
N ASN A 39 -7.48 -2.11 -14.76
CA ASN A 39 -6.41 -1.22 -14.30
C ASN A 39 -6.77 -0.56 -12.96
N ILE A 40 -8.03 -0.18 -12.76
CA ILE A 40 -8.52 0.32 -11.47
C ILE A 40 -8.33 -0.74 -10.38
N GLN A 41 -8.66 -2.02 -10.65
CA GLN A 41 -8.45 -3.10 -9.68
C GLN A 41 -6.96 -3.27 -9.32
N VAL A 42 -6.07 -3.24 -10.32
CA VAL A 42 -4.62 -3.33 -10.08
C VAL A 42 -4.12 -2.15 -9.25
N LEU A 43 -4.56 -0.93 -9.57
CA LEU A 43 -4.22 0.27 -8.80
C LEU A 43 -4.72 0.20 -7.36
N LEU A 44 -5.98 -0.21 -7.16
CA LEU A 44 -6.57 -0.35 -5.83
C LEU A 44 -5.86 -1.43 -5.00
N LEU A 45 -5.44 -2.54 -5.62
CA LEU A 45 -4.64 -3.56 -4.93
C LEU A 45 -3.29 -3.00 -4.46
N ALA A 46 -2.59 -2.26 -5.33
CA ALA A 46 -1.33 -1.61 -4.97
C ALA A 46 -1.52 -0.57 -3.85
N ILE A 47 -2.59 0.21 -3.90
CA ILE A 47 -2.94 1.18 -2.84
C ILE A 47 -3.28 0.45 -1.53
N ALA A 48 -4.00 -0.66 -1.57
CA ALA A 48 -4.34 -1.43 -0.38
C ALA A 48 -3.08 -1.97 0.33
N VAL A 49 -2.11 -2.49 -0.44
CA VAL A 49 -0.82 -2.95 0.10
C VAL A 49 -0.04 -1.78 0.72
N ASN A 50 0.10 -0.66 0.01
CA ASN A 50 0.78 0.52 0.53
C ASN A 50 0.07 1.10 1.76
N GLY A 51 -1.26 1.07 1.78
CA GLY A 51 -2.08 1.49 2.91
C GLY A 51 -1.83 0.64 4.15
N LEU A 52 -1.77 -0.69 4.01
CA LEU A 52 -1.45 -1.60 5.11
C LEU A 52 -0.04 -1.34 5.69
N ILE A 53 0.95 -1.10 4.82
CA ILE A 53 2.31 -0.71 5.23
C ILE A 53 2.28 0.64 5.95
N ALA A 54 1.55 1.62 5.42
CA ALA A 54 1.43 2.95 6.03
C ALA A 54 0.74 2.92 7.41
N PHE A 55 -0.30 2.10 7.59
CA PHE A 55 -0.91 1.89 8.90
C PHE A 55 0.07 1.26 9.89
N SER A 56 0.88 0.30 9.44
CA SER A 56 1.92 -0.31 10.27
C SER A 56 2.97 0.74 10.68
N GLN A 57 3.38 1.60 9.74
CA GLN A 57 4.31 2.71 9.98
C GLN A 57 3.73 3.75 10.97
N MET A 58 2.42 3.95 11.00
CA MET A 58 1.77 4.88 11.93
C MET A 58 2.04 4.50 13.41
N LEU A 59 2.06 3.19 13.72
CA LEU A 59 2.40 2.70 15.07
C LEU A 59 3.86 2.98 15.44
N ILE A 60 4.77 2.87 14.47
CA ILE A 60 6.20 3.14 14.66
C ILE A 60 6.46 4.64 14.86
N ILE A 61 5.75 5.48 14.11
CA ILE A 61 5.80 6.93 14.30
C ILE A 61 5.24 7.33 15.68
N ALA A 62 4.23 6.63 16.19
CA ALA A 62 3.66 6.92 17.50
C ALA A 62 4.67 6.74 18.66
N ILE A 63 5.65 5.84 18.51
CA ILE A 63 6.77 5.69 19.46
C ILE A 63 7.97 6.62 19.14
N GLY A 64 7.80 7.56 18.22
CA GLY A 64 8.79 8.57 17.85
C GLY A 64 9.88 8.06 16.92
N GLN A 65 9.67 6.93 16.23
CA GLN A 65 10.65 6.31 15.35
C GLN A 65 10.17 6.29 13.89
N MET A 66 11.10 6.10 12.95
CA MET A 66 10.79 5.83 11.55
C MET A 66 11.50 4.54 11.15
N ASN A 67 10.77 3.52 10.70
CA ASN A 67 11.37 2.25 10.32
C ASN A 67 10.98 1.83 8.89
N LEU A 68 11.95 1.81 7.97
CA LEU A 68 11.73 1.33 6.60
C LEU A 68 11.61 -0.20 6.51
N SER A 69 12.10 -0.93 7.52
CA SER A 69 12.07 -2.38 7.56
C SER A 69 10.66 -2.95 7.49
N VAL A 70 9.63 -2.24 7.98
CA VAL A 70 8.23 -2.74 7.92
C VAL A 70 7.75 -2.95 6.48
N GLY A 71 8.16 -2.07 5.55
CA GLY A 71 7.88 -2.23 4.13
C GLY A 71 8.68 -3.38 3.51
N ALA A 72 9.97 -3.51 3.87
CA ALA A 72 10.82 -4.59 3.39
C ALA A 72 10.36 -5.97 3.86
N ILE A 73 9.96 -6.09 5.14
CA ILE A 73 9.41 -7.32 5.73
C ILE A 73 8.08 -7.68 5.06
N GLY A 74 7.19 -6.70 4.84
CA GLY A 74 5.95 -6.91 4.10
C GLY A 74 6.20 -7.43 2.67
N GLY A 75 7.16 -6.85 1.96
CA GLY A 75 7.58 -7.30 0.63
C GLY A 75 8.15 -8.73 0.63
N LEU A 76 9.00 -9.06 1.61
CA LEU A 76 9.52 -10.42 1.80
C LEU A 76 8.37 -11.42 2.03
N CYS A 77 7.42 -11.10 2.91
CA CYS A 77 6.26 -11.95 3.18
C CYS A 77 5.41 -12.17 1.91
N ALA A 78 5.22 -11.14 1.09
CA ALA A 78 4.49 -11.24 -0.17
C ALA A 78 5.20 -12.18 -1.17
N ILE A 79 6.52 -12.06 -1.31
CA ILE A 79 7.32 -12.93 -2.18
C ILE A 79 7.34 -14.37 -1.67
N VAL A 80 7.47 -14.59 -0.36
CA VAL A 80 7.37 -15.93 0.25
C VAL A 80 6.01 -16.54 -0.06
N PHE A 81 4.93 -15.81 0.20
CA PHE A 81 3.57 -16.29 -0.04
C PHE A 81 3.36 -16.67 -1.51
N ALA A 82 3.69 -15.76 -2.42
CA ALA A 82 3.58 -16.00 -3.86
C ALA A 82 4.48 -17.15 -4.33
N GLY A 83 5.75 -17.16 -3.92
CA GLY A 83 6.72 -18.19 -4.30
C GLY A 83 6.36 -19.58 -3.77
N MET A 84 5.81 -19.68 -2.56
CA MET A 84 5.31 -20.95 -2.03
C MET A 84 4.18 -21.53 -2.88
N MET A 85 3.27 -20.69 -3.36
CA MET A 85 2.16 -21.12 -4.20
C MET A 85 2.60 -21.39 -5.65
N ASP A 86 3.45 -20.54 -6.23
CA ASP A 86 3.80 -20.57 -7.65
C ASP A 86 4.93 -21.56 -7.96
N VAL A 87 5.97 -21.61 -7.12
CA VAL A 87 7.15 -22.48 -7.34
C VAL A 87 6.95 -23.84 -6.70
N TRP A 88 6.55 -23.86 -5.43
CA TRP A 88 6.42 -25.10 -4.66
C TRP A 88 5.00 -25.66 -4.61
N HIS A 89 4.04 -25.00 -5.26
CA HIS A 89 2.65 -25.48 -5.38
C HIS A 89 1.98 -25.79 -4.03
N VAL A 90 2.41 -25.07 -2.99
CA VAL A 90 1.90 -25.22 -1.62
C VAL A 90 0.49 -24.63 -1.54
N PRO A 91 -0.47 -25.28 -0.87
CA PRO A 91 -1.80 -24.72 -0.66
C PRO A 91 -1.78 -23.35 0.02
N ALA A 92 -2.65 -22.43 -0.42
CA ALA A 92 -2.70 -21.05 0.07
C ALA A 92 -2.72 -20.90 1.61
N PRO A 93 -3.44 -21.72 2.41
CA PRO A 93 -3.41 -21.60 3.86
C PRO A 93 -2.02 -21.84 4.46
N LEU A 94 -1.28 -22.83 3.93
CA LEU A 94 0.06 -23.17 4.41
C LEU A 94 1.09 -22.12 3.96
N ALA A 95 0.96 -21.61 2.74
CA ALA A 95 1.77 -20.49 2.26
C ALA A 95 1.55 -19.21 3.09
N ALA A 96 0.31 -18.96 3.52
CA ALA A 96 0.00 -17.81 4.37
C ALA A 96 0.64 -17.96 5.76
N LEU A 97 0.55 -19.15 6.36
CA LEU A 97 1.17 -19.44 7.65
C LEU A 97 2.70 -19.29 7.61
N SER A 98 3.35 -19.73 6.54
CA SER A 98 4.81 -19.58 6.39
C SER A 98 5.22 -18.12 6.24
N ALA A 99 4.52 -17.34 5.40
CA ALA A 99 4.76 -15.92 5.22
C ALA A 99 4.55 -15.15 6.53
N LEU A 100 3.48 -15.44 7.27
CA LEU A 100 3.23 -14.85 8.59
C LEU A 100 4.33 -15.20 9.60
N SER A 101 4.79 -16.46 9.62
CA SER A 101 5.85 -16.91 10.51
C SER A 101 7.16 -16.17 10.23
N ILE A 102 7.52 -16.00 8.95
CA ILE A 102 8.69 -15.22 8.54
C ILE A 102 8.54 -13.76 8.94
N GLY A 103 7.36 -13.16 8.72
CA GLY A 103 7.08 -11.79 9.15
C GLY A 103 7.26 -11.57 10.65
N VAL A 104 6.77 -12.50 11.48
CA VAL A 104 6.97 -12.46 12.94
C VAL A 104 8.44 -12.59 13.31
N ILE A 105 9.16 -13.54 12.72
CA ILE A 105 10.58 -13.75 13.02
C ILE A 105 11.41 -12.51 12.64
N CYS A 106 11.22 -11.98 11.43
CA CYS A 106 11.90 -10.77 10.99
C CYS A 106 11.53 -9.56 11.85
N GLY A 107 10.26 -9.45 12.27
CA GLY A 107 9.79 -8.38 13.14
C GLY A 107 10.38 -8.43 14.56
N ILE A 108 10.67 -9.62 15.09
CA ILE A 108 11.34 -9.78 16.40
C ILE A 108 12.81 -9.37 16.32
N ILE A 109 13.47 -9.62 15.19
CA ILE A 109 14.91 -9.37 15.00
C ILE A 109 15.20 -7.88 14.73
N ASN A 110 14.25 -7.14 14.17
CA ASN A 110 14.39 -5.74 13.76
C ASN A 110 14.00 -4.77 14.87
#